data_AF-A0A1Q6UMH5-F1
#
_entry.id   AF-A0A1Q6UMH5-F1
#
_cell.length_a   1.000
_cell.length_b   1.000
_cell.length_c   1.000
_cell.angle_alpha   90.00
_cell.angle_beta   90.00
_cell.angle_gamma   90.00
#
_symmetry.space_group_name_H-M   'P 1'
#
loop_
_entity.id
_entity.type
_entity.pdbx_description
1 polymer ?
#
loop_
_entity_poly.entity_id
_entity_poly.type
_entity_poly.pdbx_seq_one_letter_code
_entity_poly.pdbx_strand_id
1 'polypeptide(L)'
;MSRYEDEYRKWVESLPPKQRAKLAAKGIDKPLADDHRVFKTDPSVAFDKASYDFNYDFLDSQEKLTETLEGVEIAYGCQMLRWVFERLQGAKNEGMRRLEIDTLMMTLGMEQMLGVKSQTELAKKYGVTRAAISARVKSWQKFLGLRTTSTMKSPSACQSYRKSRLRNLTSG
;
A
#
# COMPACT_ATOMS: atom_id res chain seq x y z
N MET A 1 11.14 42.76 52.41
CA MET A 1 10.77 43.86 51.50
C MET A 1 12.04 44.60 51.16
N SER A 2 12.37 44.62 49.87
CA SER A 2 13.64 45.15 49.38
C SER A 2 13.57 46.68 49.41
N ARG A 3 14.66 47.35 49.81
CA ARG A 3 14.77 48.83 49.86
C ARG A 3 14.29 49.52 48.57
N TYR A 4 14.45 48.84 47.43
CA TYR A 4 13.97 49.26 46.12
C TYR A 4 12.43 49.38 46.03
N GLU A 5 11.68 48.44 46.60
CA GLU A 5 10.21 48.41 46.50
C GLU A 5 9.57 49.63 47.18
N ASP A 6 10.13 50.02 48.33
CA ASP A 6 9.67 51.16 49.11
C ASP A 6 10.06 52.50 48.45
N GLU A 7 11.30 52.60 47.93
CA GLU A 7 11.76 53.79 47.21
C GLU A 7 10.95 54.00 45.91
N TYR A 8 10.65 52.93 45.19
CA TYR A 8 9.83 52.98 43.97
C TYR A 8 8.39 53.43 44.24
N ARG A 9 7.77 52.91 45.31
CA ARG A 9 6.39 53.29 45.68
C ARG A 9 6.30 54.76 46.04
N LYS A 10 7.26 55.26 46.83
CA LYS A 10 7.36 56.69 47.18
C LYS A 10 7.56 57.56 45.93
N TRP A 11 8.39 57.11 44.99
CA TRP A 11 8.58 57.82 43.72
C TRP A 11 7.29 57.88 42.90
N VAL A 12 6.57 56.77 42.72
CA VAL A 12 5.28 56.75 42.01
C VAL A 12 4.25 57.66 42.69
N GLU A 13 4.22 57.71 44.02
CA GLU A 13 3.34 58.58 44.78
C GLU A 13 3.66 60.07 44.63
N SER A 14 4.94 60.42 44.45
CA SER A 14 5.38 61.79 44.23
C SER A 14 5.02 62.36 42.85
N LEU A 15 4.60 61.51 41.89
CA LEU A 15 4.33 61.92 40.52
C LEU A 15 2.91 62.52 40.35
N PRO A 16 2.74 63.50 39.44
CA PRO A 16 1.43 64.05 39.10
C PRO A 16 0.46 62.98 38.54
N PRO A 17 -0.87 63.14 38.74
CA PRO A 17 -1.86 62.14 38.33
C PRO A 17 -1.78 61.74 36.84
N LYS A 18 -1.46 62.69 35.95
CA LYS A 18 -1.27 62.43 34.50
C LYS A 18 -0.09 61.50 34.21
N GLN A 19 0.99 61.62 34.97
CA GLN A 19 2.18 60.78 34.79
C GLN A 19 1.96 59.40 35.40
N ARG A 20 1.26 59.31 36.54
CA ARG A 20 0.82 58.02 37.11
C ARG A 20 -0.10 57.25 36.16
N ALA A 21 -1.03 57.93 35.50
CA ALA A 21 -1.88 57.32 34.48
C ALA A 21 -1.07 56.78 33.29
N LYS A 22 0.00 57.47 32.88
CA LYS A 22 0.91 57.03 31.81
C LYS A 22 1.75 55.81 32.23
N LEU A 23 2.12 55.71 33.50
CA LEU A 23 2.83 54.54 34.06
C LEU A 23 1.89 53.32 34.13
N ALA A 24 0.66 53.53 34.60
CA ALA A 24 -0.37 52.48 34.62
C ALA A 24 -0.71 51.97 33.22
N ALA A 25 -0.83 52.87 32.22
CA ALA A 25 -1.05 52.47 30.83
C ALA A 25 0.11 51.65 30.24
N LYS A 26 1.31 51.78 30.80
CA LYS A 26 2.50 51.01 30.41
C LYS A 26 2.73 49.76 31.27
N GLY A 27 1.87 49.48 32.26
CA GLY A 27 2.00 48.34 33.17
C GLY A 27 3.20 48.41 34.11
N ILE A 28 3.75 49.61 34.34
CA ILE A 28 4.94 49.85 35.18
C ILE A 28 4.57 50.69 36.42
N ASP A 29 3.33 50.59 36.89
CA ASP A 29 2.86 51.28 38.10
C ASP A 29 3.34 50.61 39.39
N LYS A 30 3.85 49.38 39.30
CA LYS A 30 4.33 48.58 40.43
C LYS A 30 5.84 48.34 40.35
N PRO A 31 6.55 48.27 41.50
CA PRO A 31 7.95 47.91 41.51
C PRO A 31 8.15 46.52 40.90
N LEU A 32 9.23 46.36 40.15
CA LEU A 32 9.66 45.04 39.68
C LEU A 32 10.08 44.22 40.91
N ALA A 33 9.23 43.29 41.33
CA ALA A 33 9.60 42.29 42.31
C ALA A 33 10.51 41.28 41.61
N ASP A 34 11.81 41.28 41.94
CA ASP A 34 12.73 40.19 41.57
C ASP A 34 12.45 38.99 42.48
N ASP A 35 11.23 38.47 42.38
CA ASP A 35 10.95 37.11 42.81
C ASP A 35 11.68 36.23 41.80
N HIS A 36 12.73 35.50 42.21
CA HIS A 36 13.45 34.50 41.39
C HIS A 36 12.57 33.30 40.96
N ARG A 37 11.27 33.53 40.75
CA ARG A 37 10.28 32.60 40.25
C ARG A 37 10.38 32.61 38.73
N VAL A 38 10.96 31.53 38.23
CA VAL A 38 10.94 31.12 36.82
C VAL A 38 9.55 31.40 36.23
N PHE A 39 9.53 32.16 35.14
CA PHE A 39 8.37 32.65 34.39
C PHE A 39 7.15 31.73 34.49
N LYS A 40 6.03 32.24 35.02
CA LYS A 40 4.72 31.66 34.72
C LYS A 40 4.39 32.00 33.26
N THR A 41 4.35 30.96 32.44
CA THR A 41 4.02 31.04 31.01
C THR A 41 2.63 31.65 30.81
N ASP A 42 2.53 32.61 29.89
CA ASP A 42 1.28 33.25 29.49
C ASP A 42 0.39 32.22 28.74
N PRO A 43 -0.83 31.92 29.23
CA PRO A 43 -1.72 30.94 28.60
C PRO A 43 -2.28 31.39 27.23
N SER A 44 -2.08 32.65 26.83
CA SER A 44 -2.45 33.13 25.49
C SER A 44 -1.35 32.95 24.43
N VAL A 45 -0.11 32.72 24.86
CA VAL A 45 1.08 32.58 23.99
C VAL A 45 1.75 31.21 24.15
N ALA A 46 1.34 30.43 25.14
CA ALA A 46 1.81 29.06 25.30
C ALA A 46 1.28 28.20 24.16
N PHE A 47 2.20 27.62 23.41
CA PHE A 47 1.96 26.42 22.63
C PHE A 47 1.51 25.30 23.57
N ASP A 48 0.24 25.31 23.98
CA ASP A 48 -0.39 24.27 24.82
C ASP A 48 -0.41 22.90 24.13
N LYS A 49 -0.01 22.88 22.85
CA LYS A 49 0.13 21.69 22.00
C LYS A 49 1.57 21.39 21.58
N ALA A 50 2.59 22.13 22.04
CA ALA A 50 3.98 21.78 21.74
C ALA A 50 4.46 20.52 22.49
N SER A 51 3.76 20.14 23.56
CA SER A 51 4.00 18.91 24.33
C SER A 51 3.04 17.77 24.00
N TYR A 52 2.04 17.99 23.15
CA TYR A 52 1.28 16.88 22.58
C TYR A 52 2.17 16.25 21.52
N ASP A 53 2.64 15.03 21.80
CA ASP A 53 3.22 14.16 20.78
C ASP A 53 2.25 14.18 19.60
N PHE A 54 2.73 14.64 18.44
CA PHE A 54 1.89 14.75 17.26
C PHE A 54 1.46 13.34 16.89
N ASN A 55 0.20 12.99 17.19
CA ASN A 55 -0.28 11.63 17.04
C ASN A 55 -0.42 11.31 15.55
N TYR A 56 0.58 10.64 14.98
CA TYR A 56 0.54 10.16 13.59
C TYR A 56 -0.66 9.25 13.34
N ASP A 57 -1.12 8.48 14.32
CA ASP A 57 -2.29 7.60 14.20
C ASP A 57 -3.58 8.37 13.92
N PHE A 58 -3.63 9.68 14.24
CA PHE A 58 -4.78 10.53 13.91
C PHE A 58 -4.90 10.77 12.40
N LEU A 59 -3.78 10.90 11.68
CA LEU A 59 -3.78 11.04 10.22
C LEU A 59 -4.20 9.72 9.56
N ASP A 60 -3.66 8.60 10.02
CA ASP A 60 -4.04 7.25 9.54
C ASP A 60 -5.53 6.95 9.80
N SER A 61 -6.10 7.50 10.88
CA SER A 61 -7.52 7.31 11.19
C SER A 61 -8.46 8.03 10.21
N GLN A 62 -8.00 9.09 9.53
CA GLN A 62 -8.79 9.83 8.53
C GLN A 62 -8.75 9.20 7.12
N GLU A 63 -7.79 8.31 6.84
CA GLU A 63 -7.64 7.68 5.52
C GLU A 63 -8.60 6.48 5.29
N LYS A 64 -9.31 6.05 6.35
CA LYS A 64 -10.08 4.80 6.41
C LYS A 64 -11.29 4.65 5.50
N LEU A 65 -11.74 5.67 4.78
CA LEU A 65 -12.95 5.55 3.95
C LEU A 65 -12.67 5.06 2.52
N THR A 66 -11.43 5.16 2.04
CA THR A 66 -11.03 4.73 0.68
C THR A 66 -10.17 3.45 0.66
N GLU A 67 -9.46 3.12 1.74
CA GLU A 67 -8.52 1.97 1.80
C GLU A 67 -9.18 0.58 1.74
N THR A 68 -10.48 0.47 2.03
CA THR A 68 -11.11 -0.85 2.24
C THR A 68 -11.27 -1.65 0.94
N LEU A 69 -11.30 -1.00 -0.23
CA LEU A 69 -11.41 -1.68 -1.53
C LEU A 69 -10.04 -1.89 -2.21
N GLU A 70 -9.13 -0.92 -2.12
CA GLU A 70 -7.80 -1.01 -2.75
C GLU A 70 -6.92 -2.08 -2.09
N GLY A 71 -7.02 -2.28 -0.76
CA GLY A 71 -6.25 -3.31 -0.06
C GLY A 71 -6.67 -4.75 -0.38
N VAL A 72 -7.93 -4.99 -0.71
CA VAL A 72 -8.48 -6.35 -0.95
C VAL A 72 -7.99 -6.91 -2.28
N GLU A 73 -7.95 -6.09 -3.33
CA GLU A 73 -7.46 -6.51 -4.65
C GLU A 73 -5.95 -6.81 -4.61
N ILE A 74 -5.19 -5.97 -3.91
CA ILE A 74 -3.74 -6.17 -3.71
C ILE A 74 -3.50 -7.45 -2.89
N ALA A 75 -4.24 -7.66 -1.80
CA ALA A 75 -4.12 -8.88 -0.99
C ALA A 75 -4.44 -10.14 -1.81
N TYR A 76 -5.50 -10.10 -2.63
CA TYR A 76 -5.84 -11.20 -3.54
C TYR A 76 -4.74 -11.43 -4.60
N GLY A 77 -4.17 -10.36 -5.15
CA GLY A 77 -3.04 -10.42 -6.07
C GLY A 77 -1.80 -11.07 -5.44
N CYS A 78 -1.43 -10.66 -4.22
CA CYS A 78 -0.33 -11.25 -3.45
C CYS A 78 -0.58 -12.73 -3.17
N GLN A 79 -1.82 -13.11 -2.82
CA GLN A 79 -2.19 -14.50 -2.58
C GLN A 79 -2.13 -15.35 -3.86
N MET A 80 -2.55 -14.80 -5.00
CA MET A 80 -2.39 -15.45 -6.30
C MET A 80 -0.92 -15.67 -6.64
N LEU A 81 -0.06 -14.65 -6.46
CA LEU A 81 1.39 -14.78 -6.67
C LEU A 81 1.98 -15.88 -5.79
N ARG A 82 1.61 -15.93 -4.51
CA ARG A 82 2.02 -16.99 -3.59
C ARG A 82 1.66 -18.37 -4.15
N TRP A 83 0.42 -18.59 -4.57
CA TRP A 83 0.01 -19.90 -5.10
C TRP A 83 0.72 -20.26 -6.41
N VAL A 84 1.02 -19.28 -7.27
CA VAL A 84 1.84 -19.49 -8.48
C VAL A 84 3.23 -19.98 -8.07
N PHE A 85 3.88 -19.33 -7.11
CA PHE A 85 5.20 -19.74 -6.64
C PHE A 85 5.19 -21.11 -5.97
N GLU A 86 4.20 -21.41 -5.13
CA GLU A 86 4.04 -22.74 -4.51
C GLU A 86 3.92 -23.83 -5.59
N ARG A 87 3.13 -23.58 -6.64
CA ARG A 87 2.98 -24.50 -7.76
C ARG A 87 4.27 -24.68 -8.56
N LEU A 88 5.02 -23.61 -8.82
CA LEU A 88 6.31 -23.67 -9.51
C LEU A 88 7.37 -24.40 -8.68
N GLN A 89 7.38 -24.20 -7.36
CA GLN A 89 8.28 -24.90 -6.44
C GLN A 89 7.95 -26.39 -6.27
N GLY A 90 6.70 -26.79 -6.52
CA GLY A 90 6.30 -28.20 -6.53
C GLY A 90 6.91 -29.06 -7.65
N ALA A 91 7.67 -28.46 -8.58
CA ALA A 91 8.36 -29.19 -9.64
C ALA A 91 9.51 -30.05 -9.09
N LYS A 92 9.55 -31.33 -9.48
CA LYS A 92 10.52 -32.32 -8.96
C LYS A 92 11.97 -32.07 -9.41
N ASN A 93 12.17 -31.40 -10.54
CA ASN A 93 13.49 -31.12 -11.09
C ASN A 93 13.49 -29.81 -11.87
N GLU A 94 14.69 -29.31 -12.17
CA GLU A 94 14.88 -28.02 -12.82
C GLU A 94 14.31 -27.97 -14.24
N GLY A 95 14.41 -29.06 -14.99
CA GLY A 95 13.84 -29.16 -16.33
C GLY A 95 12.31 -29.02 -16.34
N MET A 96 11.63 -29.69 -15.40
CA MET A 96 10.18 -29.60 -15.24
C MET A 96 9.76 -28.23 -14.70
N ARG A 97 10.56 -27.62 -13.81
CA ARG A 97 10.32 -26.26 -13.32
C ARG A 97 10.35 -25.27 -14.49
N ARG A 98 11.38 -25.36 -15.34
CA ARG A 98 11.52 -24.48 -16.51
C ARG A 98 10.42 -24.72 -17.54
N LEU A 99 9.99 -25.97 -17.73
CA LEU A 99 8.82 -26.29 -18.54
C LEU A 99 7.54 -25.63 -17.99
N GLU A 100 7.29 -25.71 -16.69
CA GLU A 100 6.12 -25.07 -16.07
C GLU A 100 6.17 -23.55 -16.23
N ILE A 101 7.32 -22.91 -15.98
CA ILE A 101 7.54 -21.47 -16.22
C ILE A 101 7.26 -21.13 -17.69
N ASP A 102 7.81 -21.90 -18.63
CA ASP A 102 7.64 -21.60 -20.05
C ASP A 102 6.16 -21.76 -20.47
N THR A 103 5.47 -22.78 -19.95
CA THR A 103 4.04 -22.95 -20.21
C THR A 103 3.18 -21.87 -19.56
N LEU A 104 3.56 -21.36 -18.38
CA LEU A 104 2.92 -20.23 -17.73
C LEU A 104 3.09 -18.95 -18.56
N MET A 105 4.30 -18.65 -19.02
CA MET A 105 4.55 -17.51 -19.91
C MET A 105 3.70 -17.60 -21.20
N MET A 106 3.57 -18.80 -21.77
CA MET A 106 2.71 -19.03 -22.93
C MET A 106 1.22 -18.85 -22.60
N THR A 107 0.79 -19.11 -21.37
CA THR A 107 -0.61 -18.85 -20.96
C THR A 107 -0.92 -17.38 -20.79
N LEU A 108 0.09 -16.60 -20.39
CA LEU A 108 -0.01 -15.15 -20.17
C LEU A 108 0.17 -14.34 -21.47
N GLY A 109 0.41 -14.99 -22.61
CA GLY A 109 0.66 -14.31 -23.89
C GLY A 109 2.04 -13.65 -23.95
N MET A 110 3.02 -14.19 -23.23
CA MET A 110 4.40 -13.70 -23.19
C MET A 110 5.32 -14.49 -24.14
N GLU A 111 4.81 -14.91 -25.31
CA GLU A 111 5.57 -15.73 -26.28
C GLU A 111 6.86 -15.06 -26.75
N GLN A 112 6.91 -13.74 -26.76
CA GLN A 112 8.09 -12.96 -27.14
C GLN A 112 9.29 -13.24 -26.21
N MET A 113 9.03 -13.49 -24.91
CA MET A 113 10.08 -13.78 -23.91
C MET A 113 10.60 -15.21 -24.00
N LEU A 114 9.82 -16.11 -24.62
CA LEU A 114 10.13 -17.53 -24.73
C LEU A 114 11.05 -17.87 -25.90
N GLY A 115 11.17 -16.97 -26.88
CA GLY A 115 11.86 -17.22 -28.15
C GLY A 115 11.16 -18.28 -29.02
N VAL A 116 9.94 -18.71 -28.67
CA VAL A 116 9.12 -19.65 -29.43
C VAL A 116 7.74 -19.09 -29.68
N LYS A 117 7.22 -19.25 -30.90
CA LYS A 117 5.94 -18.68 -31.33
C LYS A 117 4.76 -19.62 -31.16
N SER A 118 5.01 -20.91 -30.89
CA SER A 118 3.94 -21.91 -30.80
C SER A 118 4.17 -23.01 -29.77
N GLN A 119 3.08 -23.63 -29.31
CA GLN A 119 3.12 -24.82 -28.46
C GLN A 119 3.88 -25.99 -29.12
N THR A 120 3.92 -26.04 -30.46
CA THR A 120 4.62 -27.09 -31.20
C THR A 120 6.14 -26.91 -31.12
N GLU A 121 6.62 -25.67 -31.24
CA GLU A 121 8.04 -25.35 -31.06
C GLU A 121 8.49 -25.57 -29.62
N LEU A 122 7.64 -25.18 -28.66
CA LEU A 122 7.90 -25.44 -27.24
C LEU A 122 7.96 -26.95 -26.94
N ALA A 123 7.07 -27.73 -27.55
CA ALA A 123 7.07 -29.19 -27.43
C ALA A 123 8.38 -29.81 -27.96
N LYS A 124 8.89 -29.32 -29.10
CA LYS A 124 10.19 -29.75 -29.66
C LYS A 124 11.34 -29.39 -28.73
N LYS A 125 11.36 -28.18 -28.16
CA LYS A 125 12.40 -27.70 -27.22
C LYS A 125 12.57 -28.63 -26.02
N TYR A 126 11.46 -29.16 -25.50
CA TYR A 126 11.46 -30.03 -24.31
C TYR A 126 11.36 -31.52 -24.63
N GLY A 127 11.32 -31.93 -25.91
CA GLY A 127 11.19 -33.33 -26.31
C GLY A 127 9.86 -33.98 -25.88
N VAL A 128 8.80 -33.19 -25.72
CA VAL A 128 7.47 -33.66 -25.28
C VAL A 128 6.44 -33.54 -26.40
N THR A 129 5.27 -34.14 -26.22
CA THR A 129 4.18 -34.00 -27.18
C THR A 129 3.51 -32.63 -27.10
N ARG A 130 3.02 -32.12 -28.22
CA ARG A 130 2.19 -30.88 -28.25
C ARG A 130 0.99 -30.98 -27.30
N ALA A 131 0.38 -32.15 -27.19
CA ALA A 131 -0.74 -32.39 -26.29
C ALA A 131 -0.35 -32.22 -24.81
N ALA A 132 0.86 -32.64 -24.43
CA ALA A 132 1.39 -32.47 -23.08
C ALA A 132 1.64 -30.99 -22.73
N ILE A 133 2.10 -30.18 -23.69
CA ILE A 133 2.19 -28.71 -23.55
C ILE A 133 0.79 -28.11 -23.42
N SER A 134 -0.12 -28.48 -24.31
CA SER A 134 -1.50 -27.96 -24.31
C SER A 134 -2.25 -28.27 -23.00
N ALA A 135 -2.01 -29.45 -22.41
CA ALA A 135 -2.58 -29.83 -21.11
C ALA A 135 -2.08 -28.92 -19.98
N ARG A 136 -0.79 -28.59 -19.95
CA ARG A 136 -0.20 -27.67 -18.96
C ARG A 136 -0.71 -26.25 -19.12
N VAL A 137 -0.77 -25.75 -20.35
CA VAL A 137 -1.35 -24.44 -20.67
C VAL A 137 -2.81 -24.36 -20.19
N LYS A 138 -3.63 -25.37 -20.47
CA LYS A 138 -5.01 -25.42 -19.96
C LYS A 138 -5.09 -25.49 -18.44
N SER A 139 -4.14 -26.19 -17.81
CA SER A 139 -4.06 -26.28 -16.35
C SER A 139 -3.75 -24.94 -15.71
N TRP A 140 -2.86 -24.14 -16.31
CA TRP A 140 -2.56 -22.77 -15.88
C TRP A 140 -3.72 -21.82 -16.15
N GLN A 141 -4.36 -21.89 -17.31
CA GLN A 141 -5.57 -21.09 -17.61
C GLN A 141 -6.69 -21.35 -16.60
N LYS A 142 -6.95 -22.62 -16.27
CA LYS A 142 -7.94 -22.99 -15.24
C LYS A 142 -7.54 -22.46 -13.86
N PHE A 143 -6.26 -22.55 -13.51
CA PHE A 143 -5.76 -22.11 -12.22
C PHE A 143 -5.83 -20.59 -12.03
N LEU A 144 -5.54 -19.81 -13.08
CA LEU A 144 -5.57 -18.35 -13.06
C LEU A 144 -6.95 -17.76 -13.40
N GLY A 145 -7.95 -18.59 -13.71
CA GLY A 145 -9.26 -18.11 -14.15
C GLY A 145 -9.25 -17.38 -15.50
N LEU A 146 -8.21 -17.57 -16.32
CA LEU A 146 -8.05 -16.89 -17.60
C LEU A 146 -8.96 -17.51 -18.66
N ARG A 147 -9.57 -16.65 -19.49
CA ARG A 147 -10.24 -17.10 -20.72
C ARG A 147 -9.20 -17.72 -21.65
N THR A 148 -9.62 -18.71 -22.43
CA THR A 148 -8.77 -19.30 -23.48
C THR A 148 -8.28 -18.19 -24.40
N THR A 149 -6.97 -18.14 -24.64
CA THR A 149 -6.34 -17.20 -25.58
C THR A 149 -6.94 -17.34 -26.98
N SER A 150 -6.87 -16.30 -27.82
CA SER A 150 -7.51 -16.27 -29.16
C SER A 150 -7.06 -17.43 -30.07
N THR A 151 -5.86 -17.95 -29.85
CA THR A 151 -5.28 -19.09 -30.57
C THR A 151 -5.79 -20.46 -30.08
N MET A 152 -6.56 -20.48 -28.98
CA MET A 152 -7.08 -21.69 -28.36
C MET A 152 -8.60 -21.78 -28.48
N LYS A 153 -9.07 -22.98 -28.83
CA LYS A 153 -10.51 -23.29 -28.87
C LYS A 153 -11.08 -23.24 -27.46
N SER A 154 -12.23 -22.59 -27.30
CA SER A 154 -12.94 -22.53 -26.02
C SER A 154 -13.29 -23.94 -25.51
N PRO A 155 -13.52 -24.10 -24.19
CA PRO A 155 -13.94 -25.38 -23.62
C PRO A 155 -15.24 -25.89 -24.25
N SER A 156 -16.19 -24.97 -24.50
CA SER A 156 -17.46 -25.26 -25.19
C SER A 156 -17.21 -25.79 -26.60
N ALA A 157 -16.35 -25.14 -27.38
CA ALA A 157 -15.99 -25.61 -28.72
C ALA A 157 -15.35 -27.02 -28.68
N CYS A 158 -14.46 -27.28 -27.71
CA CYS A 158 -13.83 -28.59 -27.54
C CYS A 158 -14.87 -29.69 -27.21
N GLN A 159 -15.86 -29.41 -26.36
CA GLN A 159 -16.94 -30.34 -26.06
C GLN A 159 -17.82 -30.62 -27.29
N SER A 160 -18.16 -29.59 -28.07
CA SER A 160 -18.91 -29.75 -29.31
C SER A 160 -18.15 -30.63 -30.31
N TYR A 161 -16.85 -30.41 -30.51
CA TYR A 161 -16.04 -31.29 -31.37
C TYR A 161 -15.98 -32.73 -30.86
N ARG A 162 -15.87 -32.93 -29.53
CA ARG A 162 -15.89 -34.28 -28.94
C ARG A 162 -17.21 -34.98 -29.20
N LYS A 163 -18.35 -34.30 -28.98
CA LYS A 163 -19.69 -34.84 -29.25
C LYS A 163 -19.87 -35.18 -30.72
N SER A 164 -19.48 -34.29 -31.64
CA SER A 164 -19.54 -34.54 -33.09
C SER A 164 -18.67 -35.72 -33.51
N ARG A 165 -17.46 -35.84 -32.96
CA ARG A 165 -16.55 -36.95 -33.26
C ARG A 165 -17.09 -38.28 -32.72
N LEU A 166 -17.59 -38.31 -31.48
CA LEU A 166 -18.21 -39.51 -30.92
C LEU A 166 -19.41 -39.94 -31.76
N ARG A 167 -20.29 -39.00 -32.13
CA ARG A 167 -21.41 -39.26 -33.02
C ARG A 167 -20.94 -39.94 -34.31
N ASN A 168 -19.95 -39.38 -35.00
CA ASN A 168 -19.43 -39.95 -36.25
C ASN A 168 -18.78 -41.33 -36.07
N LEU A 169 -18.24 -41.65 -34.89
CA LEU A 169 -17.62 -42.94 -34.60
C LEU A 169 -18.63 -44.02 -34.16
N THR A 170 -19.79 -43.62 -33.64
CA THR A 170 -20.85 -44.54 -33.17
C THR A 170 -22.05 -44.64 -34.12
N SER A 171 -22.03 -43.91 -35.23
CA SER A 171 -23.11 -43.92 -36.25
C SER A 171 -22.70 -44.54 -37.59
N GLY A 172 -21.57 -45.25 -37.61
CA GLY A 172 -21.23 -46.21 -38.66
C GLY A 172 -21.46 -47.62 -38.15
#